data_AF-B7G882-F1
#
_entry.id   AF-B7G882-F1
#
_cell.length_a   1.000
_cell.length_b   1.000
_cell.length_c   1.000
_cell.angle_alpha   90.00
_cell.angle_beta   90.00
_cell.angle_gamma   90.00
#
_symmetry.space_group_name_H-M   'P 1'
#
loop_
_entity.id
_entity.type
_entity.pdbx_description
1 polymer ?
#
loop_
_entity_poly.entity_id
_entity_poly.type
_entity_poly.pdbx_seq_one_letter_code
_entity_poly.pdbx_strand_id
1 'polypeptide(L)'
;MESPANKAAYSWLLLPAGNNEKAATGGFNASMVLDGTRNQGSTHVQIHRNITFEGGYRLQRNDNDLEVMANRSIMFVHVGKSGGETIKRVLEIACRTKANKDAFLFSLRHPLDRTLSWFRNFDPQNCPEGKRTKASCLTAHSIKNDPTSWAGHFFGVCFSSAEAWAQALSHPKDKCNVLAWDTILGRIAIQDESLVAHMTANIRRYAKATAARYPEKDVLVVRMEYMWKDLKALDLSLGGTGRFGAMAGSKVAHGSEVYEFQNEDLSAASVVTMCCALRDEMEVFYSLLHKAQNLDAVHKRRTWEDALSYCGSTSWIDFEAQCRTIQQSFH
;
A
#
# COMPACT_ATOMS: atom_id res chain seq x y z
N MET A 1 -39.47 35.88 -18.34
CA MET A 1 -38.31 36.10 -19.24
C MET A 1 -37.07 36.09 -18.36
N GLU A 2 -36.21 35.11 -18.63
CA GLU A 2 -35.17 34.62 -17.74
C GLU A 2 -34.00 35.58 -17.58
N SER A 3 -33.46 35.63 -16.36
CA SER A 3 -32.20 36.27 -15.98
C SER A 3 -31.05 35.28 -16.18
N PRO A 4 -29.86 35.70 -16.69
CA PRO A 4 -28.74 34.80 -16.88
C PRO A 4 -28.04 34.49 -15.55
N ALA A 5 -27.84 33.20 -15.29
CA ALA A 5 -27.09 32.70 -14.16
C ALA A 5 -25.57 32.78 -14.42
N ASN A 6 -24.87 33.45 -13.51
CA ASN A 6 -23.41 33.40 -13.39
C ASN A 6 -22.97 31.97 -13.06
N LYS A 7 -22.17 31.35 -13.94
CA LYS A 7 -21.43 30.12 -13.65
C LYS A 7 -20.06 30.47 -13.07
N ALA A 8 -19.86 30.22 -11.78
CA ALA A 8 -18.54 30.14 -11.19
C ALA A 8 -17.89 28.79 -11.56
N ALA A 9 -16.70 28.85 -12.15
CA ALA A 9 -15.85 27.70 -12.41
C ALA A 9 -15.15 27.26 -11.13
N TYR A 10 -15.22 25.96 -10.79
CA TYR A 10 -14.38 25.38 -9.75
C TYR A 10 -13.16 24.71 -10.40
N SER A 11 -12.00 25.07 -9.87
CA SER A 11 -10.67 24.57 -10.23
C SER A 11 -10.39 23.23 -9.54
N TRP A 12 -9.73 22.33 -10.25
CA TRP A 12 -9.31 21.02 -9.77
C TRP A 12 -8.02 21.13 -8.96
N LEU A 13 -8.01 20.59 -7.73
CA LEU A 13 -6.77 20.35 -6.99
C LEU A 13 -6.27 18.92 -7.27
N LEU A 14 -5.78 18.71 -8.49
CA LEU A 14 -4.70 17.74 -8.70
C LEU A 14 -3.44 18.38 -8.11
N LEU A 15 -2.74 17.69 -7.20
CA LEU A 15 -1.42 18.13 -6.78
C LEU A 15 -0.50 18.09 -8.01
N PRO A 16 0.02 19.23 -8.51
CA PRO A 16 0.86 19.25 -9.69
C PRO A 16 2.24 18.69 -9.35
N ALA A 17 2.69 17.68 -10.10
CA ALA A 17 4.10 17.58 -10.45
C ALA A 17 4.38 18.67 -11.50
N GLY A 18 5.54 19.34 -11.39
CA GLY A 18 5.87 20.58 -12.07
C GLY A 18 5.66 20.58 -13.59
N ASN A 19 5.34 21.77 -14.10
CA ASN A 19 5.25 22.08 -15.53
C ASN A 19 6.66 22.12 -16.16
N ASN A 20 6.87 21.42 -17.28
CA ASN A 20 7.23 22.06 -18.55
C ASN A 20 7.19 21.05 -19.73
N GLU A 21 6.52 21.52 -20.79
CA GLU A 21 6.69 21.24 -22.22
C GLU A 21 6.41 19.86 -22.86
N LYS A 22 5.26 19.84 -23.55
CA LYS A 22 4.94 19.24 -24.86
C LYS A 22 5.88 18.15 -25.42
N ALA A 23 5.37 16.92 -25.46
CA ALA A 23 5.61 15.98 -26.56
C ALA A 23 4.38 15.09 -26.79
N ALA A 24 4.18 14.71 -28.05
CA ALA A 24 2.92 14.24 -28.60
C ALA A 24 2.65 12.74 -28.39
N THR A 25 1.41 12.46 -27.99
CA THR A 25 0.50 11.37 -28.41
C THR A 25 1.01 9.92 -28.52
N GLY A 26 0.48 9.11 -27.58
CA GLY A 26 0.23 7.66 -27.71
C GLY A 26 -0.88 7.26 -26.73
N GLY A 27 -2.04 7.91 -26.79
CA GLY A 27 -3.10 7.79 -25.79
C GLY A 27 -4.01 6.57 -25.99
N PHE A 28 -4.16 5.77 -24.93
CA PHE A 28 -5.33 4.91 -24.75
C PHE A 28 -6.53 5.78 -24.32
N ASN A 29 -7.51 5.93 -25.20
CA ASN A 29 -8.79 6.55 -24.87
C ASN A 29 -9.70 5.53 -24.18
N ALA A 30 -10.04 5.77 -22.92
CA ALA A 30 -11.26 5.24 -22.32
C ALA A 30 -12.25 6.41 -22.19
N SER A 31 -13.16 6.51 -23.15
CA SER A 31 -14.31 7.43 -23.08
C SER A 31 -15.46 6.67 -22.41
N MET A 32 -16.00 7.21 -21.32
CA MET A 32 -17.29 6.78 -20.78
C MET A 32 -18.19 8.01 -20.70
N VAL A 33 -19.07 8.11 -21.70
CA VAL A 33 -20.19 9.05 -21.75
C VAL A 33 -21.27 8.52 -20.80
N LEU A 34 -21.72 9.37 -19.88
CA LEU A 34 -22.96 9.16 -19.14
C LEU A 34 -23.86 10.37 -19.38
N ASP A 35 -24.91 10.17 -20.17
CA ASP A 35 -26.12 10.97 -20.11
C ASP A 35 -27.31 10.01 -19.91
N GLY A 36 -28.30 10.44 -19.13
CA GLY A 36 -29.46 9.63 -18.78
C GLY A 36 -29.93 9.82 -17.34
N THR A 37 -30.41 11.02 -17.05
CA THR A 37 -31.12 11.42 -15.82
C THR A 37 -32.32 10.55 -15.43
N ARG A 38 -32.48 10.31 -14.12
CA ARG A 38 -33.71 10.20 -13.27
C ARG A 38 -33.49 9.10 -12.23
N ASN A 39 -33.82 9.23 -10.95
CA ASN A 39 -34.42 10.28 -10.15
C ASN A 39 -34.16 9.91 -8.67
N GLN A 40 -33.97 10.93 -7.83
CA GLN A 40 -34.27 10.97 -6.39
C GLN A 40 -33.95 9.76 -5.50
N GLY A 41 -32.93 9.94 -4.66
CA GLY A 41 -32.69 9.13 -3.47
C GLY A 41 -31.34 9.48 -2.85
N SER A 42 -31.35 10.28 -1.79
CA SER A 42 -30.14 10.60 -1.04
C SER A 42 -29.44 9.31 -0.59
N THR A 43 -28.16 9.15 -0.90
CA THR A 43 -27.31 8.14 -0.23
C THR A 43 -26.28 8.87 0.63
N HIS A 44 -26.77 9.33 1.78
CA HIS A 44 -25.99 9.30 3.00
C HIS A 44 -25.47 7.87 3.21
N VAL A 45 -24.18 7.72 3.43
CA VAL A 45 -23.70 6.59 4.23
C VAL A 45 -23.55 7.15 5.64
N GLN A 46 -24.67 7.27 6.33
CA GLN A 46 -24.69 7.11 7.77
C GLN A 46 -24.67 5.61 8.02
N ILE A 47 -23.78 5.14 8.87
CA ILE A 47 -23.92 3.81 9.46
C ILE A 47 -25.09 3.92 10.45
N HIS A 48 -26.32 3.86 9.96
CA HIS A 48 -27.48 3.70 10.84
C HIS A 48 -27.61 2.21 11.17
N ARG A 49 -27.21 1.82 12.37
CA ARG A 49 -27.68 0.60 13.00
C ARG A 49 -28.43 0.97 14.26
N ASN A 50 -29.74 0.75 14.27
CA ASN A 50 -30.48 0.61 15.52
C ASN A 50 -30.02 -0.70 16.15
N ILE A 51 -29.28 -0.63 17.25
CA ILE A 51 -28.84 -1.80 18.01
C ILE A 51 -29.42 -1.70 19.41
N THR A 52 -30.42 -2.52 19.69
CA THR A 52 -30.83 -2.88 21.05
C THR A 52 -29.91 -3.98 21.58
N PHE A 53 -29.33 -3.78 22.76
CA PHE A 53 -28.45 -4.75 23.42
C PHE A 53 -29.19 -5.48 24.55
N GLU A 54 -29.25 -6.82 24.45
CA GLU A 54 -29.36 -7.73 25.59
C GLU A 54 -28.14 -8.65 25.58
N GLY A 55 -27.44 -8.76 26.72
CA GLY A 55 -26.40 -9.78 26.93
C GLY A 55 -25.03 -9.19 27.27
N GLY A 56 -24.66 -9.24 28.55
CA GLY A 56 -23.49 -8.59 29.10
C GLY A 56 -22.20 -9.41 29.06
N TYR A 57 -21.10 -8.70 28.77
CA TYR A 57 -19.79 -8.82 29.43
C TYR A 57 -19.13 -7.44 29.31
N ARG A 58 -19.00 -6.73 30.45
CA ARG A 58 -18.58 -5.33 30.51
C ARG A 58 -17.09 -5.25 30.86
N LEU A 59 -16.22 -5.12 29.85
CA LEU A 59 -14.99 -4.37 30.03
C LEU A 59 -15.43 -2.92 30.22
N GLN A 60 -15.04 -2.25 31.31
CA GLN A 60 -15.36 -0.83 31.55
C GLN A 60 -14.59 0.05 30.56
N ARG A 61 -15.03 0.04 29.30
CA ARG A 61 -14.85 1.16 28.38
C ARG A 61 -16.06 2.05 28.56
N ASN A 62 -15.85 3.36 28.71
CA ASN A 62 -16.95 4.29 28.88
C ASN A 62 -17.87 4.19 27.66
N ASP A 63 -19.17 3.99 27.87
CA ASP A 63 -20.13 3.81 26.77
C ASP A 63 -20.10 5.01 25.80
N ASN A 64 -19.72 6.19 26.30
CA ASN A 64 -19.50 7.41 25.52
C ASN A 64 -18.36 7.30 24.49
N ASP A 65 -17.31 6.52 24.75
CA ASP A 65 -16.16 6.40 23.83
C ASP A 65 -16.52 5.57 22.60
N LEU A 66 -17.47 4.63 22.72
CA LEU A 66 -17.94 3.79 21.62
C LEU A 66 -18.81 4.59 20.65
N GLU A 67 -19.68 5.47 21.16
CA GLU A 67 -20.55 6.31 20.32
C GLU A 67 -19.73 7.31 19.48
N VAL A 68 -18.66 7.88 20.06
CA VAL A 68 -17.73 8.79 19.36
C VAL A 68 -16.95 8.08 18.24
N MET A 69 -16.71 6.77 18.34
CA MET A 69 -16.03 6.00 17.29
C MET A 69 -16.96 5.62 16.13
N ALA A 70 -18.23 5.37 16.41
CA ALA A 70 -19.20 4.88 15.42
C ALA A 70 -19.57 5.91 14.34
N ASN A 71 -19.45 7.22 14.63
CA ASN A 71 -19.85 8.29 13.70
C ASN A 71 -18.68 8.91 12.91
N ARG A 72 -17.55 8.21 12.81
CA ARG A 72 -16.32 8.72 12.18
C ARG A 72 -16.29 8.48 10.67
N SER A 73 -15.79 9.46 9.94
CA SER A 73 -15.48 9.36 8.52
C SER A 73 -14.04 8.89 8.30
N ILE A 74 -13.88 7.63 7.91
CA ILE A 74 -12.57 7.00 7.71
C ILE A 74 -12.16 7.07 6.23
N MET A 75 -10.91 7.41 5.95
CA MET A 75 -10.29 7.23 4.64
C MET A 75 -9.40 5.99 4.66
N PHE A 76 -9.69 5.03 3.79
CA PHE A 76 -8.81 3.87 3.63
C PHE A 76 -7.62 4.22 2.74
N VAL A 77 -6.42 4.02 3.29
CA VAL A 77 -5.14 4.20 2.64
C VAL A 77 -4.58 2.82 2.31
N HIS A 78 -4.82 2.41 1.06
CA HIS A 78 -4.31 1.15 0.56
C HIS A 78 -2.86 1.29 0.09
N VAL A 79 -1.95 0.59 0.76
CA VAL A 79 -0.55 0.50 0.32
C VAL A 79 -0.27 -0.92 -0.19
N GLY A 80 0.13 -1.06 -1.45
CA GLY A 80 0.42 -2.34 -2.10
C GLY A 80 -0.68 -2.82 -3.04
N LYS A 81 -0.89 -4.15 -3.11
CA LYS A 81 -1.89 -4.80 -3.99
C LYS A 81 -2.88 -5.67 -3.21
N SER A 82 -2.38 -6.77 -2.65
CA SER A 82 -3.24 -7.91 -2.28
C SER A 82 -4.12 -7.64 -1.06
N GLY A 83 -3.50 -7.25 0.06
CA GLY A 83 -4.22 -7.14 1.33
C GLY A 83 -5.31 -6.08 1.34
N GLY A 84 -5.13 -4.97 0.62
CA GLY A 84 -6.12 -3.90 0.66
C GLY A 84 -7.34 -4.12 -0.22
N GLU A 85 -7.27 -4.91 -1.30
CA GLU A 85 -8.51 -5.31 -1.98
C GLU A 85 -9.36 -6.25 -1.11
N THR A 86 -8.72 -7.10 -0.29
CA THR A 86 -9.45 -7.88 0.71
C THR A 86 -10.14 -6.95 1.71
N ILE A 87 -9.41 -5.98 2.28
CA ILE A 87 -9.97 -5.00 3.22
C ILE A 87 -11.10 -4.19 2.58
N LYS A 88 -10.91 -3.73 1.34
CA LYS A 88 -11.91 -2.96 0.60
C LYS A 88 -13.20 -3.74 0.40
N ARG A 89 -13.10 -5.03 0.04
CA ARG A 89 -14.27 -5.91 -0.10
C ARG A 89 -14.96 -6.14 1.23
N VAL A 90 -14.18 -6.47 2.26
CA VAL A 90 -14.70 -6.80 3.60
C VAL A 90 -15.39 -5.60 4.26
N LEU A 91 -14.83 -4.41 4.09
CA LEU A 91 -15.36 -3.17 4.66
C LEU A 91 -16.29 -2.42 3.69
N GLU A 92 -16.61 -3.01 2.54
CA GLU A 92 -17.44 -2.42 1.48
C GLU A 92 -17.02 -0.97 1.12
N ILE A 93 -15.72 -0.71 1.13
CA ILE A 93 -15.19 0.65 0.95
C ILE A 93 -15.34 1.06 -0.52
N ALA A 94 -16.22 2.05 -0.75
CA ALA A 94 -16.26 2.79 -2.00
C ALA A 94 -15.17 3.87 -2.01
N CYS A 95 -14.42 3.98 -3.12
CA CYS A 95 -13.47 5.06 -3.31
C CYS A 95 -14.22 6.39 -3.45
N ARG A 96 -14.25 7.21 -2.38
CA ARG A 96 -14.81 8.57 -2.39
C ARG A 96 -13.75 9.57 -1.93
N THR A 97 -13.47 10.58 -2.75
CA THR A 97 -12.44 11.61 -2.54
C THR A 97 -12.86 12.74 -1.59
N LYS A 98 -13.84 12.54 -0.70
CA LYS A 98 -14.31 13.62 0.18
C LYS A 98 -13.20 14.09 1.14
N ALA A 99 -13.02 15.41 1.20
CA ALA A 99 -11.88 16.08 1.82
C ALA A 99 -11.92 16.19 3.36
N ASN A 100 -13.05 15.90 4.01
CA ASN A 100 -13.13 15.95 5.47
C ASN A 100 -13.23 14.51 6.01
N LYS A 101 -12.15 14.05 6.62
CA LYS A 101 -12.00 12.71 7.19
C LYS A 101 -11.49 12.85 8.61
N ASP A 102 -11.98 12.00 9.50
CA ASP A 102 -11.62 12.01 10.92
C ASP A 102 -10.42 11.10 11.19
N ALA A 103 -10.25 10.06 10.37
CA ALA A 103 -9.17 9.09 10.51
C ALA A 103 -8.67 8.54 9.16
N PHE A 104 -7.43 8.06 9.16
CA PHE A 104 -6.81 7.30 8.07
C PHE A 104 -6.62 5.85 8.49
N LEU A 105 -7.18 4.91 7.73
CA LEU A 105 -6.99 3.47 7.92
C LEU A 105 -5.91 2.96 6.97
N PHE A 106 -4.74 2.60 7.50
CA PHE A 106 -3.65 2.03 6.73
C PHE A 106 -3.69 0.50 6.72
N SER A 107 -3.53 -0.07 5.53
CA SER A 107 -3.10 -1.46 5.37
C SER A 107 -1.58 -1.49 5.43
N LEU A 108 -1.01 -1.91 6.57
CA LEU A 108 0.43 -1.99 6.78
C LEU A 108 0.93 -3.41 6.54
N ARG A 109 1.94 -3.53 5.70
CA ARG A 109 2.72 -4.75 5.44
C ARG A 109 4.18 -4.42 5.67
N HIS A 110 4.97 -5.40 6.12
CA HIS A 110 6.41 -5.22 6.20
C HIS A 110 6.98 -4.65 4.88
N PRO A 111 7.79 -3.57 4.90
CA PRO A 111 8.31 -2.94 3.68
C PRO A 111 9.03 -3.91 2.74
N LEU A 112 9.87 -4.82 3.29
CA LEU A 112 10.55 -5.85 2.50
C LEU A 112 9.56 -6.80 1.80
N ASP A 113 8.60 -7.36 2.54
CA ASP A 113 7.60 -8.28 1.98
C ASP A 113 6.77 -7.63 0.88
N ARG A 114 6.44 -6.35 1.04
CA ARG A 114 5.72 -5.60 0.04
C ARG A 114 6.56 -5.44 -1.24
N THR A 115 7.83 -5.10 -1.10
CA THR A 115 8.79 -4.95 -2.22
C THR A 115 8.98 -6.28 -2.95
N LEU A 116 9.22 -7.38 -2.23
CA LEU A 116 9.36 -8.72 -2.81
C LEU A 116 8.06 -9.22 -3.44
N SER A 117 6.92 -8.94 -2.82
CA SER A 117 5.62 -9.26 -3.39
C SER A 117 5.35 -8.48 -4.68
N TRP A 118 5.86 -7.26 -4.81
CA TRP A 118 5.78 -6.51 -6.07
C TRP A 118 6.67 -7.17 -7.13
N PHE A 119 7.95 -7.42 -6.82
CA PHE A 119 8.91 -8.03 -7.75
C PHE A 119 8.35 -9.32 -8.34
N ARG A 120 7.98 -10.27 -7.46
CA ARG A 120 7.45 -11.57 -7.87
C ARG A 120 6.18 -11.46 -8.73
N ASN A 121 5.32 -10.50 -8.42
CA ASN A 121 4.09 -10.30 -9.19
C ASN A 121 4.34 -9.78 -10.62
N PHE A 122 5.44 -9.08 -10.85
CA PHE A 122 5.80 -8.53 -12.17
C PHE A 122 6.89 -9.33 -12.88
N ASP A 123 7.60 -10.20 -12.18
CA ASP A 123 8.63 -11.06 -12.75
C ASP A 123 8.07 -11.88 -13.93
N PRO A 124 8.63 -11.75 -15.14
CA PRO A 124 8.15 -12.46 -16.32
C PRO A 124 8.22 -13.99 -16.19
N GLN A 125 9.10 -14.52 -15.34
CA GLN A 125 9.21 -15.96 -15.07
C GLN A 125 7.99 -16.49 -14.30
N ASN A 126 7.30 -15.63 -13.57
CA ASN A 126 6.06 -15.96 -12.86
C ASN A 126 4.82 -15.83 -13.76
N CYS A 127 4.95 -15.90 -15.09
CA CYS A 127 3.80 -15.94 -16.00
C CYS A 127 3.28 -17.38 -16.13
N PRO A 128 2.14 -17.74 -15.51
CA PRO A 128 1.62 -19.09 -15.64
C PRO A 128 1.07 -19.33 -17.06
N GLU A 129 1.27 -20.55 -17.55
CA GLU A 129 0.75 -20.95 -18.86
C GLU A 129 -0.75 -20.68 -18.98
N GLY A 130 -1.16 -20.13 -20.13
CA GLY A 130 -2.55 -19.85 -20.44
C GLY A 130 -3.18 -18.61 -19.77
N LYS A 131 -2.52 -17.91 -18.84
CA LYS A 131 -3.13 -16.71 -18.18
C LYS A 131 -2.50 -15.39 -18.62
N ARG A 132 -2.89 -14.90 -19.80
CA ARG A 132 -2.33 -13.67 -20.40
C ARG A 132 -2.59 -12.36 -19.62
N THR A 133 -3.55 -12.34 -18.71
CA THR A 133 -3.96 -11.11 -17.99
C THR A 133 -3.20 -10.86 -16.69
N LYS A 134 -2.31 -11.77 -16.27
CA LYS A 134 -1.49 -11.58 -15.08
C LYS A 134 -0.39 -10.55 -15.34
N ALA A 135 -0.03 -9.78 -14.31
CA ALA A 135 0.97 -8.72 -14.42
C ALA A 135 2.36 -9.23 -14.87
N SER A 136 2.78 -10.41 -14.39
CA SER A 136 3.97 -11.12 -14.88
C SER A 136 3.91 -11.43 -16.38
N CYS A 137 2.76 -11.90 -16.87
CA CYS A 137 2.56 -12.16 -18.30
C CYS A 137 2.53 -10.90 -19.16
N LEU A 138 1.95 -9.82 -18.66
CA LEU A 138 2.00 -8.51 -19.32
C LEU A 138 3.44 -8.01 -19.40
N THR A 139 4.23 -8.21 -18.34
CA THR A 139 5.66 -7.88 -18.32
C THR A 139 6.44 -8.73 -19.32
N ALA A 140 6.25 -10.05 -19.32
CA ALA A 140 6.86 -10.95 -20.29
C ALA A 140 6.53 -10.57 -21.75
N HIS A 141 5.28 -10.20 -22.02
CA HIS A 141 4.86 -9.73 -23.33
C HIS A 141 5.51 -8.39 -23.71
N SER A 142 5.58 -7.44 -22.76
CA SER A 142 6.28 -6.16 -22.95
C SER A 142 7.74 -6.37 -23.31
N ILE A 143 8.45 -7.25 -22.60
CA ILE A 143 9.86 -7.58 -22.86
C ILE A 143 10.02 -8.24 -24.23
N LYS A 144 9.11 -9.16 -24.59
CA LYS A 144 9.15 -9.81 -25.91
C LYS A 144 8.99 -8.81 -27.06
N ASN A 145 8.13 -7.81 -26.89
CA ASN A 145 7.87 -6.81 -27.92
C ASN A 145 8.97 -5.75 -27.99
N ASP A 146 9.49 -5.34 -26.84
CA ASP A 146 10.58 -4.39 -26.72
C ASP A 146 11.57 -4.83 -25.62
N PRO A 147 12.62 -5.57 -25.98
CA PRO A 147 13.66 -5.98 -25.04
C PRO A 147 14.46 -4.82 -24.46
N THR A 148 14.39 -3.64 -25.08
CA THR A 148 15.08 -2.41 -24.63
C THR A 148 14.22 -1.53 -23.72
N SER A 149 12.95 -1.88 -23.53
CA SER A 149 12.04 -1.24 -22.57
C SER A 149 12.61 -1.29 -21.15
N TRP A 150 12.09 -0.44 -20.26
CA TRP A 150 12.46 -0.48 -18.85
C TRP A 150 12.27 -1.88 -18.25
N ALA A 151 11.18 -2.57 -18.57
CA ALA A 151 10.92 -3.93 -18.09
C ALA A 151 11.98 -4.92 -18.62
N GLY A 152 12.38 -4.78 -19.89
CA GLY A 152 13.42 -5.60 -20.50
C GLY A 152 14.76 -5.40 -19.83
N HIS A 153 15.11 -4.15 -19.54
CA HIS A 153 16.33 -3.83 -18.81
C HIS A 153 16.26 -4.28 -17.33
N PHE A 154 15.15 -4.04 -16.63
CA PHE A 154 14.98 -4.40 -15.22
C PHE A 154 15.00 -5.92 -15.00
N PHE A 155 14.10 -6.67 -15.65
CA PHE A 155 13.94 -8.11 -15.42
C PHE A 155 14.83 -8.97 -16.33
N GLY A 156 15.21 -8.47 -17.51
CA GLY A 156 15.98 -9.24 -18.49
C GLY A 156 17.48 -9.01 -18.43
N VAL A 157 17.94 -7.82 -18.02
CA VAL A 157 19.37 -7.46 -18.00
C VAL A 157 19.88 -7.36 -16.56
N CYS A 158 19.21 -6.59 -15.71
CA CYS A 158 19.73 -6.28 -14.38
C CYS A 158 19.38 -7.32 -13.31
N PHE A 159 18.12 -7.77 -13.26
CA PHE A 159 17.60 -8.54 -12.13
C PHE A 159 16.79 -9.75 -12.59
N SER A 160 17.50 -10.85 -12.85
CA SER A 160 16.87 -12.14 -13.16
C SER A 160 16.17 -12.77 -11.94
N SER A 161 16.45 -12.28 -10.73
CA SER A 161 15.80 -12.72 -9.49
C SER A 161 15.79 -11.60 -8.45
N ALA A 162 15.01 -11.80 -7.38
CA ALA A 162 15.01 -10.89 -6.23
C ALA A 162 16.37 -10.86 -5.52
N GLU A 163 17.11 -11.97 -5.53
CA GLU A 163 18.47 -12.03 -4.98
C GLU A 163 19.43 -11.19 -5.81
N ALA A 164 19.37 -11.27 -7.16
CA ALA A 164 20.17 -10.41 -8.03
C ALA A 164 19.86 -8.92 -7.81
N TRP A 165 18.58 -8.58 -7.59
CA TRP A 165 18.18 -7.21 -7.25
C TRP A 165 18.75 -6.76 -5.91
N ALA A 166 18.66 -7.59 -4.87
CA ALA A 166 19.21 -7.31 -3.56
C ALA A 166 20.74 -7.12 -3.60
N GLN A 167 21.44 -8.01 -4.30
CA GLN A 167 22.88 -7.94 -4.48
C GLN A 167 23.29 -6.65 -5.18
N ALA A 168 22.59 -6.24 -6.24
CA ALA A 168 22.90 -5.03 -6.98
C ALA A 168 22.89 -3.75 -6.12
N LEU A 169 22.10 -3.71 -5.04
CA LEU A 169 22.11 -2.58 -4.08
C LEU A 169 23.45 -2.42 -3.36
N SER A 170 24.21 -3.51 -3.25
CA SER A 170 25.53 -3.58 -2.62
C SER A 170 26.70 -3.53 -3.62
N HIS A 171 26.42 -3.42 -4.93
CA HIS A 171 27.49 -3.34 -5.94
C HIS A 171 27.87 -1.88 -6.23
N PRO A 172 29.10 -1.63 -6.72
CA PRO A 172 29.53 -0.31 -7.19
C PRO A 172 28.54 0.28 -8.22
N LYS A 173 28.55 1.62 -8.37
CA LYS A 173 27.60 2.45 -9.13
C LYS A 173 27.53 2.16 -10.64
N ASP A 174 27.18 0.94 -11.03
CA ASP A 174 26.78 0.61 -12.38
C ASP A 174 25.31 1.00 -12.63
N LYS A 175 24.86 0.80 -13.87
CA LYS A 175 23.48 1.15 -14.28
C LYS A 175 22.43 0.33 -13.53
N CYS A 176 22.72 -0.91 -13.17
CA CYS A 176 21.80 -1.77 -12.46
C CYS A 176 21.71 -1.38 -10.98
N ASN A 177 22.81 -0.98 -10.34
CA ASN A 177 22.78 -0.40 -8.99
C ASN A 177 21.88 0.84 -8.92
N VAL A 178 22.06 1.80 -9.85
CA VAL A 178 21.22 3.01 -9.91
C VAL A 178 19.75 2.64 -10.10
N LEU A 179 19.47 1.73 -11.05
CA LEU A 179 18.11 1.25 -11.31
C LEU A 179 17.49 0.54 -10.09
N ALA A 180 18.28 -0.23 -9.34
CA ALA A 180 17.84 -0.92 -8.13
C ALA A 180 17.40 0.09 -7.06
N TRP A 181 18.24 1.09 -6.80
CA TRP A 181 17.98 2.16 -5.83
C TRP A 181 16.78 3.02 -6.22
N ASP A 182 16.70 3.45 -7.48
CA ASP A 182 15.61 4.29 -7.94
C ASP A 182 14.26 3.56 -7.90
N THR A 183 14.26 2.25 -8.14
CA THR A 183 13.06 1.41 -8.02
C THR A 183 12.64 1.25 -6.56
N ILE A 184 13.57 0.86 -5.66
CA ILE A 184 13.26 0.69 -4.22
C ILE A 184 12.76 1.98 -3.59
N LEU A 185 13.39 3.10 -3.91
CA LEU A 185 13.05 4.40 -3.32
C LEU A 185 11.83 5.06 -3.99
N GLY A 186 11.27 4.44 -5.04
CA GLY A 186 10.12 4.96 -5.76
C GLY A 186 10.41 6.29 -6.45
N ARG A 187 11.61 6.45 -7.01
CA ARG A 187 12.07 7.67 -7.71
C ARG A 187 11.70 7.69 -9.20
N ILE A 188 11.35 6.54 -9.76
CA ILE A 188 10.90 6.41 -11.14
C ILE A 188 9.49 7.03 -11.26
N ALA A 189 9.27 7.91 -12.23
CA ALA A 189 7.97 8.54 -12.39
C ALA A 189 6.93 7.53 -12.91
N ILE A 190 5.71 7.58 -12.35
CA ILE A 190 4.61 6.67 -12.74
C ILE A 190 4.20 6.88 -14.20
N GLN A 191 4.35 8.10 -14.70
CA GLN A 191 4.07 8.46 -16.09
C GLN A 191 5.03 7.78 -17.06
N ASP A 192 6.27 7.58 -16.63
CA ASP A 192 7.31 6.95 -17.44
C ASP A 192 7.11 5.44 -17.45
N GLU A 193 6.79 4.84 -16.28
CA GLU A 193 6.71 3.40 -16.13
C GLU A 193 5.57 2.95 -15.20
N SER A 194 4.43 2.56 -15.80
CA SER A 194 3.25 2.14 -15.03
C SER A 194 3.49 0.89 -14.17
N LEU A 195 4.46 0.04 -14.51
CA LEU A 195 4.80 -1.18 -13.76
C LEU A 195 5.38 -0.87 -12.37
N VAL A 196 6.10 0.25 -12.24
CA VAL A 196 6.68 0.70 -10.96
C VAL A 196 5.70 1.51 -10.12
N ALA A 197 4.47 1.71 -10.58
CA ALA A 197 3.48 2.55 -9.88
C ALA A 197 3.31 2.14 -8.42
N HIS A 198 3.38 0.84 -8.11
CA HIS A 198 3.27 0.33 -6.73
C HIS A 198 4.51 0.58 -5.87
N MET A 199 5.70 0.64 -6.47
CA MET A 199 6.93 1.01 -5.77
C MET A 199 6.96 2.52 -5.48
N THR A 200 6.51 3.31 -6.45
CA THR A 200 6.39 4.76 -6.31
C THR A 200 5.27 5.15 -5.34
N ALA A 201 4.15 4.41 -5.34
CA ALA A 201 3.04 4.57 -4.41
C ALA A 201 3.31 3.85 -3.08
N ASN A 202 4.44 4.17 -2.46
CA ASN A 202 4.88 3.52 -1.23
C ASN A 202 4.26 4.07 0.07
N ILE A 203 4.58 3.41 1.20
CA ILE A 203 4.12 3.81 2.54
C ILE A 203 4.49 5.27 2.81
N ARG A 204 5.74 5.65 2.50
CA ARG A 204 6.24 7.02 2.66
C ARG A 204 5.40 8.04 1.89
N ARG A 205 5.11 7.79 0.60
CA ARG A 205 4.29 8.68 -0.23
C ARG A 205 2.91 8.88 0.37
N TYR A 206 2.25 7.79 0.76
CA TYR A 206 0.90 7.87 1.33
C TYR A 206 0.89 8.52 2.71
N ALA A 207 1.84 8.20 3.59
CA ALA A 207 1.98 8.84 4.90
C ALA A 207 2.19 10.35 4.77
N LYS A 208 3.06 10.78 3.83
CA LYS A 208 3.28 12.20 3.53
C LYS A 208 2.01 12.90 3.07
N ALA A 209 1.20 12.25 2.24
CA ALA A 209 -0.04 12.81 1.72
C ALA A 209 -1.20 12.80 2.75
N THR A 210 -1.06 12.08 3.87
CA THR A 210 -2.14 11.85 4.85
C THR A 210 -1.66 12.14 6.28
N ALA A 211 -1.25 11.14 7.05
CA ALA A 211 -0.96 11.23 8.48
C ALA A 211 0.15 12.24 8.87
N ALA A 212 1.06 12.58 7.94
CA ALA A 212 2.04 13.65 8.15
C ALA A 212 1.47 15.04 7.81
N ARG A 213 0.56 15.11 6.82
CA ARG A 213 -0.08 16.36 6.39
C ARG A 213 -1.20 16.80 7.34
N TYR A 214 -1.88 15.86 7.96
CA TYR A 214 -3.00 16.09 8.88
C TYR A 214 -2.72 15.36 10.22
N PRO A 215 -1.77 15.86 11.02
CA PRO A 215 -1.31 15.20 12.24
C PRO A 215 -2.37 15.12 13.34
N GLU A 216 -3.42 15.93 13.27
CA GLU A 216 -4.57 15.94 14.18
C GLU A 216 -5.57 14.82 13.91
N LYS A 217 -5.45 14.11 12.77
CA LYS A 217 -6.34 13.03 12.39
C LYS A 217 -5.85 11.71 12.96
N ASP A 218 -6.79 10.86 13.34
CA ASP A 218 -6.46 9.55 13.89
C ASP A 218 -5.87 8.64 12.83
N VAL A 219 -4.93 7.79 13.25
CA VAL A 219 -4.38 6.72 12.43
C VAL A 219 -4.93 5.41 12.94
N LEU A 220 -5.48 4.61 12.03
CA LEU A 220 -5.90 3.23 12.26
C LEU A 220 -5.04 2.32 11.40
N VAL A 221 -4.74 1.12 11.87
CA VAL A 221 -3.86 0.17 11.18
C VAL A 221 -4.47 -1.22 11.16
N VAL A 222 -4.41 -1.86 10.00
CA VAL A 222 -4.54 -3.31 9.85
C VAL A 222 -3.18 -3.84 9.40
N ARG A 223 -2.56 -4.72 10.19
CA ARG A 223 -1.30 -5.39 9.83
C ARG A 223 -1.62 -6.58 8.91
N MET A 224 -0.92 -6.74 7.81
CA MET A 224 -1.25 -7.76 6.81
C MET A 224 -1.00 -9.18 7.33
N GLU A 225 0.00 -9.33 8.19
CA GLU A 225 0.38 -10.57 8.85
C GLU A 225 -0.69 -11.01 9.86
N TYR A 226 -1.48 -10.06 10.37
CA TYR A 226 -2.56 -10.27 11.35
C TYR A 226 -3.93 -9.80 10.85
N MET A 227 -4.12 -9.72 9.52
CA MET A 227 -5.21 -8.98 8.88
C MET A 227 -6.59 -9.28 9.48
N TRP A 228 -6.95 -10.56 9.62
CA TRP A 228 -8.26 -10.96 10.14
C TRP A 228 -8.46 -10.65 11.62
N LYS A 229 -7.40 -10.78 12.42
CA LYS A 229 -7.42 -10.42 13.84
C LYS A 229 -7.63 -8.91 14.00
N ASP A 230 -6.87 -8.12 13.24
CA ASP A 230 -6.93 -6.66 13.30
C ASP A 230 -8.25 -6.12 12.73
N LEU A 231 -8.76 -6.69 11.63
CA LEU A 231 -10.08 -6.34 11.08
C LEU A 231 -11.20 -6.64 12.08
N LYS A 232 -11.16 -7.80 12.75
CA LYS A 232 -12.17 -8.16 13.76
C LYS A 232 -12.14 -7.19 14.94
N ALA A 233 -10.94 -6.89 15.46
CA ALA A 233 -10.79 -5.94 16.56
C ALA A 233 -11.25 -4.53 16.16
N LEU A 234 -10.90 -4.09 14.96
CA LEU A 234 -11.31 -2.80 14.42
C LEU A 234 -12.83 -2.71 14.26
N ASP A 235 -13.46 -3.72 13.63
CA ASP A 235 -14.92 -3.76 13.45
C ASP A 235 -15.65 -3.68 14.81
N LEU A 236 -15.23 -4.48 15.79
CA LEU A 236 -15.77 -4.41 17.15
C LEU A 236 -15.59 -3.02 17.79
N SER A 237 -14.44 -2.38 17.59
CA SER A 237 -14.17 -1.05 18.13
C SER A 237 -15.00 0.07 17.49
N LEU A 238 -15.53 -0.17 16.28
CA LEU A 238 -16.41 0.74 15.55
C LEU A 238 -17.90 0.41 15.76
N GLY A 239 -18.24 -0.43 16.74
CA GLY A 239 -19.61 -0.85 17.03
C GLY A 239 -20.14 -1.99 16.14
N GLY A 240 -19.26 -2.63 15.38
CA GLY A 240 -19.55 -3.83 14.61
C GLY A 240 -19.65 -5.10 15.45
N THR A 241 -19.79 -6.26 14.80
CA THR A 241 -20.00 -7.56 15.47
C THR A 241 -18.74 -8.43 15.48
N GLY A 242 -17.71 -8.03 14.74
CA GLY A 242 -16.51 -8.82 14.47
C GLY A 242 -16.77 -10.09 13.67
N ARG A 243 -17.93 -10.20 13.00
CA ARG A 243 -18.35 -11.38 12.22
C ARG A 243 -18.38 -11.03 10.73
N PHE A 244 -17.45 -11.59 9.97
CA PHE A 244 -17.35 -11.40 8.51
C PHE A 244 -17.95 -12.56 7.69
N GLY A 245 -18.68 -13.48 8.34
CA GLY A 245 -19.31 -14.63 7.68
C GLY A 245 -18.32 -15.45 6.85
N ALA A 246 -18.74 -15.85 5.65
CA ALA A 246 -17.94 -16.62 4.71
C ALA A 246 -16.68 -15.88 4.18
N MET A 247 -16.58 -14.56 4.39
CA MET A 247 -15.37 -13.83 4.03
C MET A 247 -14.25 -14.04 5.05
N ALA A 248 -14.56 -14.38 6.30
CA ALA A 248 -13.55 -14.57 7.34
C ALA A 248 -12.53 -15.64 6.93
N GLY A 249 -11.24 -15.29 7.03
CA GLY A 249 -10.15 -16.18 6.61
C GLY A 249 -9.84 -16.14 5.11
N SER A 250 -10.69 -15.53 4.28
CA SER A 250 -10.39 -15.38 2.86
C SER A 250 -9.17 -14.47 2.63
N LYS A 251 -8.45 -14.67 1.53
CA LYS A 251 -7.43 -13.75 1.06
C LYS A 251 -7.73 -13.50 -0.39
N VAL A 252 -8.25 -12.32 -0.70
CA VAL A 252 -8.36 -11.86 -2.08
C VAL A 252 -7.01 -11.26 -2.43
N ALA A 253 -6.11 -12.12 -2.89
CA ALA A 253 -4.86 -11.70 -3.46
C ALA A 253 -5.01 -11.69 -5.00
N HIS A 254 -4.31 -10.78 -5.69
CA HIS A 254 -4.47 -10.59 -7.14
C HIS A 254 -3.82 -11.74 -7.97
N GLY A 255 -3.78 -12.96 -7.46
CA GLY A 255 -2.99 -14.07 -7.99
C GLY A 255 -1.64 -14.24 -7.32
N SER A 256 -1.26 -13.37 -6.37
CA SER A 256 0.01 -13.51 -5.66
C SER A 256 0.06 -14.73 -4.73
N GLU A 257 -1.10 -15.26 -4.39
CA GLU A 257 -1.31 -16.48 -3.61
C GLU A 257 -1.01 -17.78 -4.38
N VAL A 258 -0.98 -17.71 -5.72
CA VAL A 258 -0.78 -18.87 -6.61
C VAL A 258 0.69 -19.10 -6.90
N TYR A 259 1.56 -18.14 -6.59
CA TYR A 259 2.99 -18.32 -6.72
C TYR A 259 3.42 -19.26 -5.60
N GLU A 260 3.53 -20.56 -5.90
CA GLU A 260 4.36 -21.47 -5.13
C GLU A 260 5.73 -20.82 -5.11
N PHE A 261 6.13 -20.37 -3.93
CA PHE A 261 7.42 -19.75 -3.71
C PHE A 261 8.47 -20.82 -4.03
N GLN A 262 8.93 -20.87 -5.27
CA GLN A 262 10.06 -21.69 -5.64
C GLN A 262 11.29 -21.03 -5.01
N ASN A 263 11.51 -21.31 -3.73
CA ASN A 263 12.72 -21.31 -2.90
C ASN A 263 13.93 -20.40 -3.24
N GLU A 264 13.79 -19.34 -4.01
CA GLU A 264 14.74 -18.23 -4.00
C GLU A 264 14.33 -17.29 -2.87
N ASP A 265 14.48 -17.82 -1.66
CA ASP A 265 14.59 -16.99 -0.48
C ASP A 265 15.85 -16.14 -0.63
N LEU A 266 15.71 -14.85 -0.33
CA LEU A 266 16.87 -13.98 -0.25
C LEU A 266 17.87 -14.58 0.75
N SER A 267 19.15 -14.50 0.43
CA SER A 267 20.17 -14.80 1.43
C SER A 267 20.01 -13.87 2.63
N ALA A 268 20.44 -14.30 3.82
CA ALA A 268 20.35 -13.46 5.02
C ALA A 268 21.04 -12.09 4.83
N ALA A 269 22.16 -12.06 4.09
CA ALA A 269 22.85 -10.83 3.73
C ALA A 269 22.03 -9.93 2.79
N SER A 270 21.33 -10.53 1.81
CA SER A 270 20.44 -9.82 0.89
C SER A 270 19.18 -9.28 1.58
N VAL A 271 18.61 -10.01 2.54
CA VAL A 271 17.53 -9.50 3.42
C VAL A 271 17.98 -8.23 4.13
N VAL A 272 19.14 -8.28 4.81
CA VAL A 272 19.69 -7.13 5.53
C VAL A 272 19.93 -5.95 4.57
N THR A 273 20.54 -6.22 3.41
CA THR A 273 20.82 -5.19 2.39
C THR A 273 19.54 -4.50 1.92
N MET A 274 18.50 -5.26 1.54
CA MET A 274 17.23 -4.67 1.11
C MET A 274 16.52 -3.93 2.23
N CYS A 275 16.55 -4.44 3.47
CA CYS A 275 16.00 -3.72 4.61
C CYS A 275 16.69 -2.37 4.80
N CYS A 276 18.02 -2.30 4.66
CA CYS A 276 18.75 -1.05 4.74
C CYS A 276 18.45 -0.08 3.58
N ALA A 277 18.24 -0.60 2.38
CA ALA A 277 17.74 0.21 1.27
C ALA A 277 16.32 0.77 1.51
N LEU A 278 15.53 0.07 2.34
CA LEU A 278 14.18 0.44 2.77
C LEU A 278 14.14 1.15 4.13
N ARG A 279 15.28 1.59 4.69
CA ARG A 279 15.36 2.21 6.03
C ARG A 279 14.34 3.34 6.23
N ASP A 280 14.24 4.26 5.28
CA ASP A 280 13.29 5.38 5.34
C ASP A 280 11.83 4.89 5.38
N GLU A 281 11.52 3.78 4.71
CA GLU A 281 10.19 3.19 4.80
C GLU A 281 9.94 2.47 6.13
N MET A 282 10.96 1.82 6.69
CA MET A 282 10.88 1.20 8.01
C MET A 282 10.57 2.23 9.10
N GLU A 283 11.17 3.42 9.02
CA GLU A 283 10.88 4.52 9.93
C GLU A 283 9.42 4.99 9.81
N VAL A 284 8.92 5.18 8.57
CA VAL A 284 7.52 5.56 8.35
C VAL A 284 6.57 4.45 8.82
N PHE A 285 6.89 3.19 8.58
CA PHE A 285 6.14 2.03 9.06
C PHE A 285 6.02 2.06 10.59
N TYR A 286 7.14 2.26 11.30
CA TYR A 286 7.16 2.40 12.75
C TYR A 286 6.31 3.58 13.24
N SER A 287 6.46 4.76 12.61
CA SER A 287 5.68 5.95 12.95
C SER A 287 4.18 5.71 12.81
N LEU A 288 3.72 5.11 11.72
CA LEU A 288 2.29 4.80 11.51
C LEU A 288 1.79 3.77 12.54
N LEU A 289 2.58 2.74 12.81
CA LEU A 289 2.27 1.72 13.81
C LEU A 289 2.14 2.32 15.21
N HIS A 290 3.05 3.21 15.60
CA HIS A 290 3.02 3.87 16.90
C HIS A 290 1.80 4.78 17.05
N LYS A 291 1.42 5.50 15.98
CA LYS A 291 0.21 6.36 15.93
C LYS A 291 -1.11 5.60 15.88
N ALA A 292 -1.10 4.28 15.63
CA ALA A 292 -2.33 3.50 15.46
C ALA A 292 -3.21 3.51 16.73
N GLN A 293 -4.44 3.99 16.65
CA GLN A 293 -5.35 4.08 17.80
C GLN A 293 -6.03 2.74 18.13
N ASN A 294 -6.14 1.84 17.15
CA ASN A 294 -6.83 0.55 17.28
C ASN A 294 -5.91 -0.61 17.71
N LEU A 295 -4.64 -0.35 18.00
CA LEU A 295 -3.68 -1.34 18.49
C LEU A 295 -3.18 -0.95 19.88
N ASP A 296 -3.11 -1.91 20.80
CA ASP A 296 -2.50 -1.68 22.11
C ASP A 296 -0.96 -1.65 22.03
N ALA A 297 -0.33 -1.19 23.12
CA ALA A 297 1.12 -1.03 23.19
C ALA A 297 1.90 -2.35 23.01
N VAL A 298 1.32 -3.49 23.42
CA VAL A 298 1.96 -4.80 23.29
C VAL A 298 2.00 -5.23 21.83
N HIS A 299 0.88 -5.10 21.12
CA HIS A 299 0.81 -5.42 19.68
C HIS A 299 1.69 -4.48 18.84
N LYS A 300 1.73 -3.18 19.15
CA LYS A 300 2.64 -2.23 18.50
C LYS A 300 4.11 -2.62 18.69
N ARG A 301 4.51 -2.91 19.93
CA ARG A 301 5.89 -3.29 20.26
C ARG A 301 6.29 -4.58 19.55
N ARG A 302 5.47 -5.63 19.67
CA ARG A 302 5.76 -6.93 19.06
C ARG A 302 5.86 -6.85 17.54
N THR A 303 4.95 -6.13 16.87
CA THR A 303 5.05 -5.95 15.41
C THR A 303 6.31 -5.21 14.99
N TRP A 304 6.78 -4.27 15.80
CA TRP A 304 8.04 -3.59 15.53
C TRP A 304 9.26 -4.48 15.77
N GLU A 305 9.27 -5.25 16.86
CA GLU A 305 10.31 -6.24 17.16
C GLU A 305 10.39 -7.31 16.07
N ASP A 306 9.24 -7.85 15.63
CA ASP A 306 9.15 -8.83 14.56
C ASP A 306 9.71 -8.24 13.24
N ALA A 307 9.41 -6.97 12.93
CA ALA A 307 9.92 -6.30 11.73
C ALA A 307 11.45 -6.10 11.77
N LEU A 308 12.00 -5.68 12.91
CA LEU A 308 13.44 -5.55 13.09
C LEU A 308 14.14 -6.91 13.04
N SER A 309 13.58 -7.91 13.72
CA SER A 309 14.10 -9.27 13.72
C SER A 309 14.11 -9.86 12.31
N TYR A 310 13.11 -9.56 11.49
CA TYR A 310 13.08 -9.99 10.09
C TYR A 310 14.24 -9.37 9.29
N CYS A 311 14.63 -8.14 9.61
CA CYS A 311 15.82 -7.48 9.06
C CYS A 311 17.13 -7.86 9.75
N GLY A 312 17.15 -8.93 10.57
CA GLY A 312 18.37 -9.40 11.25
C GLY A 312 18.88 -8.46 12.34
N SER A 313 18.01 -7.62 12.90
CA SER A 313 18.34 -6.64 13.94
C SER A 313 17.52 -6.86 15.21
N THR A 314 18.11 -6.57 16.37
CA THR A 314 17.46 -6.74 17.69
C THR A 314 16.81 -5.46 18.20
N SER A 315 17.19 -4.31 17.65
CA SER A 315 16.67 -2.99 18.02
C SER A 315 16.79 -2.01 16.85
N TRP A 316 16.14 -0.85 16.95
CA TRP A 316 16.30 0.21 15.94
C TRP A 316 17.75 0.75 15.90
N ILE A 317 18.40 0.88 17.06
CA ILE A 317 19.79 1.37 17.14
C ILE A 317 20.74 0.42 16.43
N ASP A 318 20.55 -0.89 16.65
CA ASP A 318 21.28 -1.97 16.00
C ASP A 318 21.05 -1.95 14.47
N PHE A 319 19.80 -1.85 14.05
CA PHE A 319 19.42 -1.71 12.63
C PHE A 319 20.07 -0.49 11.96
N GLU A 320 20.03 0.68 12.61
CA GLU A 320 20.67 1.88 12.06
C GLU A 320 22.19 1.77 11.99
N ALA A 321 22.82 1.14 12.99
CA ALA A 321 24.26 0.88 12.96
C ALA A 321 24.63 -0.06 11.81
N GLN A 322 23.89 -1.16 11.66
CA GLN A 322 24.04 -2.11 10.55
C GLN A 322 23.90 -1.40 9.19
N CYS A 323 22.87 -0.58 9.02
CA CYS A 323 22.65 0.12 7.75
C CYS A 323 23.67 1.21 7.46
N ARG A 324 24.19 1.92 8.48
CA ARG A 324 25.29 2.88 8.28
C ARG A 324 26.55 2.20 7.76
N THR A 325 26.92 1.05 8.33
CA THR A 325 28.08 0.27 7.89
C THR A 325 27.95 -0.14 6.42
N ILE A 326 26.76 -0.63 6.04
CA ILE A 326 26.47 -1.05 4.66
C ILE A 326 26.49 0.16 3.70
N GLN A 327 25.89 1.29 4.07
CA GLN A 327 25.89 2.48 3.22
C GLN A 327 27.30 3.06 3.03
N GLN A 328 28.17 2.99 4.05
CA GLN A 328 29.55 3.46 3.98
C GLN A 328 30.41 2.59 3.05
N SER A 329 30.11 1.30 2.86
CA SER A 329 30.88 0.45 1.94
C SER A 329 30.64 0.76 0.45
N PHE A 330 29.68 1.62 0.10
CA PHE A 330 29.26 1.87 -1.30
C PHE A 330 29.45 3.32 -1.77
N HIS A 331 29.95 4.20 -0.89
CA HIS A 331 30.21 5.60 -1.19
C HIS A 331 31.70 5.89 -1.35
#